data_AF-A0A959IDW4-F1
#
_entry.id   AF-A0A959IDW4-F1
#
_cell.length_a   1.000
_cell.length_b   1.000
_cell.length_c   1.000
_cell.angle_alpha   90.00
_cell.angle_beta   90.00
_cell.angle_gamma   90.00
#
_symmetry.space_group_name_H-M   'P 1'
#
loop_
_entity.id
_entity.type
_entity.pdbx_description
1 polymer ?
#
loop_
_entity_poly.entity_id
_entity_poly.type
_entity_poly.pdbx_seq_one_letter_code
_entity_poly.pdbx_strand_id
1 'polypeptide(L)'
;GTVLLTILSAGIALLILSFFSSLIVTLFRFFNLRFLRTEAGFKIVAGLFNRREQAANLQKVQYIRWTINPIGRLFGLFSLRLLQASSQSVNRKESLNIPGCRFEQVARIRETYFPGGSELPSQEQPISPWFVRRRFLWLGIVPVAVLLGINALRGDLNWESAWPLLWLLPAWWLSRQAYRNWRLHLNERGVLIESGVFGRTFISLLWHKVQSVQLRQSLFQRRRNVADLILFTAAGSVRIPYLPLSAARKMRDYLVYYVESSRLAWM
;
A
#
# COMPACT_ATOMS: atom_id res chain seq x y z
N GLY A 1 -1.25 -10.79 45.97
CA GLY A 1 0.13 -10.76 45.43
C GLY A 1 0.43 -11.97 44.58
N THR A 2 0.48 -13.17 45.19
CA THR A 2 0.86 -14.44 44.54
C THR A 2 -0.04 -14.85 43.38
N VAL A 3 -1.37 -14.72 43.51
CA VAL A 3 -2.33 -15.04 42.43
C VAL A 3 -2.14 -14.13 41.21
N LEU A 4 -1.83 -12.84 41.43
CA LEU A 4 -1.60 -11.91 40.33
C LEU A 4 -0.28 -12.23 39.61
N LEU A 5 0.76 -12.65 40.36
CA LEU A 5 2.04 -13.10 39.83
C LEU A 5 1.93 -14.43 39.06
N THR A 6 1.11 -15.38 39.51
CA THR A 6 0.88 -16.65 38.80
C THR A 6 0.08 -16.46 37.51
N ILE A 7 -0.92 -15.57 37.52
CA ILE A 7 -1.65 -15.20 36.30
C ILE A 7 -0.70 -14.51 35.31
N LEU A 8 0.17 -13.61 35.80
CA LEU A 8 1.15 -12.93 34.94
C LEU A 8 2.15 -13.90 34.33
N SER A 9 2.70 -14.84 35.14
CA SER A 9 3.69 -15.81 34.67
C SER A 9 3.07 -16.84 33.72
N ALA A 10 1.86 -17.31 33.98
CA ALA A 10 1.12 -18.19 33.06
C ALA A 10 0.80 -17.47 31.74
N GLY A 11 0.42 -16.19 31.79
CA GLY A 11 0.20 -15.36 30.60
C GLY A 11 1.47 -15.20 29.76
N ILE A 12 2.61 -14.92 30.42
CA ILE A 12 3.91 -14.83 29.74
C ILE A 12 4.31 -16.17 29.12
N ALA A 13 4.13 -17.28 29.84
CA ALA A 13 4.44 -18.62 29.33
C ALA A 13 3.60 -18.97 28.08
N LEU A 14 2.29 -18.66 28.10
CA LEU A 14 1.40 -18.85 26.94
C LEU A 14 1.82 -18.00 25.75
N LEU A 15 2.23 -16.76 25.97
CA LEU A 15 2.72 -15.87 24.90
C LEU A 15 4.01 -16.43 24.28
N ILE A 16 4.94 -16.90 25.09
CA ILE A 16 6.19 -17.52 24.63
C ILE A 16 5.87 -18.77 23.80
N LEU A 17 4.99 -19.64 24.30
CA LEU A 17 4.63 -20.89 23.64
C LEU A 17 3.90 -20.64 22.30
N SER A 18 3.03 -19.63 22.25
CA SER A 18 2.38 -19.16 21.02
C SER A 18 3.39 -18.62 20.01
N PHE A 19 4.38 -17.84 20.47
CA PHE A 19 5.44 -17.30 19.62
C PHE A 19 6.28 -18.42 18.99
N PHE A 20 6.74 -19.39 19.77
CA PHE A 20 7.53 -20.52 19.26
C PHE A 20 6.72 -21.41 18.31
N SER A 21 5.45 -21.68 18.62
CA SER A 21 4.55 -22.40 17.72
C SER A 21 4.43 -21.68 16.37
N SER A 22 4.22 -20.36 16.40
CA SER A 22 4.18 -19.52 15.18
C SER A 22 5.49 -19.56 14.39
N LEU A 23 6.63 -19.52 15.08
CA LEU A 23 7.95 -19.60 14.46
C LEU A 23 8.13 -20.94 13.73
N ILE A 24 7.82 -22.06 14.38
CA ILE A 24 7.91 -23.41 13.82
C ILE A 24 7.01 -23.55 12.58
N VAL A 25 5.75 -23.11 12.68
CA VAL A 25 4.81 -23.12 11.54
C VAL A 25 5.34 -22.26 10.39
N THR A 26 5.95 -21.12 10.69
CA THR A 26 6.55 -20.23 9.69
C THR A 26 7.74 -20.88 8.99
N LEU A 27 8.63 -21.54 9.75
CA LEU A 27 9.76 -22.29 9.21
C LEU A 27 9.29 -23.39 8.27
N PHE A 28 8.30 -24.20 8.67
CA PHE A 28 7.76 -25.25 7.80
C PHE A 28 7.07 -24.70 6.55
N ARG A 29 6.41 -23.54 6.65
CA ARG A 29 5.71 -22.89 5.53
C ARG A 29 6.66 -22.36 4.45
N PHE A 30 7.82 -21.84 4.86
CA PHE A 30 8.80 -21.23 3.95
C PHE A 30 10.06 -22.09 3.76
N PHE A 31 10.02 -23.35 4.20
CA PHE A 31 11.12 -24.30 4.01
C PHE A 31 11.39 -24.51 2.50
N ASN A 32 12.68 -24.48 2.13
CA ASN A 32 13.18 -24.70 0.75
C ASN A 32 12.51 -23.78 -0.30
N LEU A 33 12.46 -22.47 -0.02
CA LEU A 33 11.91 -21.48 -0.95
C LEU A 33 12.78 -21.39 -2.20
N ARG A 34 12.22 -21.78 -3.34
CA ARG A 34 12.86 -21.70 -4.66
C ARG A 34 12.14 -20.67 -5.53
N PHE A 35 12.89 -19.71 -6.04
CA PHE A 35 12.42 -18.74 -7.04
C PHE A 35 12.94 -19.17 -8.41
N LEU A 36 12.04 -19.64 -9.27
CA LEU A 36 12.35 -20.15 -10.60
C LEU A 36 11.86 -19.15 -11.65
N ARG A 37 12.69 -18.87 -12.64
CA ARG A 37 12.28 -18.18 -13.87
C ARG A 37 11.83 -19.23 -14.88
N THR A 38 10.67 -19.02 -15.50
CA THR A 38 10.13 -19.86 -16.57
C THR A 38 9.93 -19.00 -17.81
N GLU A 39 9.83 -19.60 -19.00
CA GLU A 39 9.68 -18.86 -20.27
C GLU A 39 8.47 -17.91 -20.27
N ALA A 40 7.39 -18.27 -19.57
CA ALA A 40 6.19 -17.44 -19.45
C ALA A 40 6.17 -16.48 -18.23
N GLY A 41 7.15 -16.53 -17.31
CA GLY A 41 7.18 -15.65 -16.13
C GLY A 41 7.95 -16.17 -14.91
N PHE A 42 7.39 -16.00 -13.70
CA PHE A 42 8.05 -16.33 -12.43
C PHE A 42 7.27 -17.36 -11.62
N LYS A 43 7.97 -18.33 -11.02
CA LYS A 43 7.38 -19.37 -10.15
C LYS A 43 8.07 -19.38 -8.79
N ILE A 44 7.30 -19.39 -7.72
CA ILE A 44 7.76 -19.63 -6.35
C ILE A 44 7.25 -20.97 -5.89
N VAL A 45 8.14 -21.77 -5.34
CA VAL A 45 7.82 -23.04 -4.68
C VAL A 45 8.36 -22.98 -3.26
N ALA A 46 7.51 -23.21 -2.27
CA ALA A 46 7.92 -23.28 -0.86
C ALA A 46 7.04 -24.26 -0.07
N GLY A 47 7.61 -24.88 0.96
CA GLY A 47 6.90 -25.72 1.93
C GLY A 47 7.53 -27.11 2.08
N LEU A 48 7.64 -27.57 3.33
CA LEU A 48 8.16 -28.91 3.65
C LEU A 48 7.08 -30.00 3.51
N PHE A 49 5.89 -29.78 4.10
CA PHE A 49 4.76 -30.72 4.06
C PHE A 49 3.71 -30.37 3.01
N ASN A 50 3.39 -29.08 2.88
CA ASN A 50 2.41 -28.56 1.91
C ASN A 50 3.13 -27.65 0.91
N ARG A 51 3.50 -28.21 -0.25
CA ARG A 51 4.16 -27.49 -1.34
C ARG A 51 3.20 -26.43 -1.91
N ARG A 52 3.52 -25.16 -1.71
CA ARG A 52 2.78 -24.02 -2.28
C ARG A 52 3.51 -23.55 -3.52
N GLU A 53 2.89 -23.80 -4.67
CA GLU A 53 3.33 -23.26 -5.94
C GLU A 53 2.51 -22.02 -6.27
N GLN A 54 3.19 -20.92 -6.55
CA GLN A 54 2.57 -19.72 -7.10
C GLN A 54 3.35 -19.35 -8.35
N ALA A 55 2.64 -19.24 -9.48
CA ALA A 55 3.23 -18.83 -10.74
C ALA A 55 2.55 -17.56 -11.22
N ALA A 56 3.33 -16.60 -11.71
CA ALA A 56 2.84 -15.42 -12.38
C ALA A 56 3.31 -15.43 -13.83
N ASN A 57 2.37 -15.54 -14.78
CA ASN A 57 2.63 -15.16 -16.16
C ASN A 57 2.80 -13.63 -16.25
N LEU A 58 3.92 -13.18 -16.81
CA LEU A 58 4.26 -11.76 -16.92
C LEU A 58 3.24 -10.95 -17.73
N GLN A 59 2.67 -11.53 -18.79
CA GLN A 59 1.68 -10.86 -19.63
C GLN A 59 0.39 -10.53 -18.86
N LYS A 60 -0.01 -11.44 -17.96
CA LYS A 60 -1.18 -11.28 -17.09
C LYS A 60 -0.94 -10.32 -15.91
N VAL A 61 0.31 -9.93 -15.64
CA VAL A 61 0.61 -8.95 -14.58
C VAL A 61 0.11 -7.57 -15.00
N GLN A 62 -0.78 -7.02 -14.18
CA GLN A 62 -1.39 -5.71 -14.42
C GLN A 62 -0.56 -4.60 -13.79
N TYR A 63 -0.06 -4.81 -12.57
CA TYR A 63 0.86 -3.89 -11.90
C TYR A 63 1.69 -4.58 -10.83
N ILE A 64 2.82 -3.97 -10.49
CA ILE A 64 3.75 -4.45 -9.47
C ILE A 64 3.67 -3.54 -8.25
N ARG A 65 3.66 -4.15 -7.06
CA ARG A 65 3.73 -3.44 -5.79
C ARG A 65 4.87 -3.97 -4.95
N TRP A 66 5.71 -3.10 -4.41
CA TRP A 66 6.67 -3.49 -3.38
C TRP A 66 6.52 -2.63 -2.13
N THR A 67 6.64 -3.27 -0.96
CA THR A 67 6.47 -2.61 0.33
C THR A 67 7.65 -2.88 1.23
N ILE A 68 8.07 -1.85 1.95
CA ILE A 68 9.08 -1.93 3.00
C ILE A 68 8.48 -1.40 4.30
N ASN A 69 8.37 -2.29 5.29
CA ASN A 69 7.98 -1.92 6.65
C ASN A 69 9.22 -1.46 7.44
N PRO A 70 9.07 -0.83 8.64
CA PRO A 70 10.21 -0.36 9.41
C PRO A 70 11.26 -1.44 9.70
N ILE A 71 10.81 -2.66 10.01
CA ILE A 71 11.69 -3.82 10.24
C ILE A 71 12.41 -4.20 8.95
N GLY A 72 11.70 -4.31 7.83
CA GLY A 72 12.30 -4.58 6.52
C GLY A 72 13.28 -3.49 6.09
N ARG A 73 13.08 -2.24 6.49
CA ARG A 73 14.05 -1.15 6.26
C ARG A 73 15.38 -1.41 6.97
N LEU A 74 15.34 -1.94 8.19
CA LEU A 74 16.56 -2.30 8.92
C LEU A 74 17.34 -3.40 8.22
N PHE A 75 16.66 -4.39 7.65
CA PHE A 75 17.28 -5.55 6.99
C PHE A 75 17.44 -5.40 5.47
N GLY A 76 17.03 -4.28 4.88
CA GLY A 76 17.02 -4.09 3.41
C GLY A 76 16.08 -5.04 2.66
N LEU A 77 15.03 -5.52 3.33
CA LEU A 77 14.08 -6.50 2.80
C LEU A 77 12.77 -5.86 2.37
N PHE A 78 12.36 -6.20 1.15
CA PHE A 78 11.12 -5.77 0.52
C PHE A 78 10.17 -6.95 0.38
N SER A 79 8.87 -6.68 0.49
CA SER A 79 7.84 -7.63 0.07
C SER A 79 7.33 -7.18 -1.30
N LEU A 80 7.54 -8.01 -2.31
CA LEU A 80 7.11 -7.76 -3.68
C LEU A 80 5.81 -8.53 -3.96
N ARG A 81 4.89 -7.89 -4.66
CA ARG A 81 3.61 -8.47 -5.09
C ARG A 81 3.40 -8.15 -6.56
N LEU A 82 3.20 -9.20 -7.37
CA LEU A 82 2.75 -9.08 -8.75
C LEU A 82 1.24 -9.28 -8.75
N LEU A 83 0.48 -8.25 -9.15
CA LEU A 83 -0.98 -8.33 -9.20
C LEU A 83 -1.42 -8.66 -10.62
N GLN A 84 -2.23 -9.71 -10.76
CA GLN A 84 -2.66 -10.26 -12.05
C GLN A 84 -4.16 -10.12 -12.23
N ALA A 85 -4.60 -10.15 -13.49
CA ALA A 85 -6.02 -10.14 -13.83
C ALA A 85 -6.73 -11.37 -13.23
N SER A 86 -7.86 -11.14 -12.55
CA SER A 86 -8.64 -12.20 -11.90
C SER A 86 -10.13 -12.15 -12.27
N SER A 87 -10.73 -13.29 -12.60
CA SER A 87 -12.18 -13.43 -12.74
C SER A 87 -12.81 -13.76 -11.38
N GLN A 88 -13.68 -12.86 -10.89
CA GLN A 88 -14.55 -12.95 -9.70
C GLN A 88 -14.34 -14.10 -8.69
N SER A 89 -13.83 -13.72 -7.51
CA SER A 89 -14.29 -14.12 -6.18
C SER A 89 -14.55 -15.61 -5.85
N VAL A 90 -13.49 -16.42 -5.69
CA VAL A 90 -13.37 -17.35 -4.54
C VAL A 90 -11.87 -17.51 -4.19
N ASN A 91 -11.47 -17.07 -2.99
CA ASN A 91 -10.13 -17.32 -2.39
C ASN A 91 -8.87 -16.70 -3.06
N ARG A 92 -8.71 -15.38 -2.92
CA ARG A 92 -7.48 -14.70 -2.44
C ARG A 92 -6.10 -15.34 -2.76
N LYS A 93 -5.80 -15.76 -3.99
CA LYS A 93 -4.48 -16.31 -4.38
C LYS A 93 -4.06 -16.09 -5.84
N GLU A 94 -4.46 -14.99 -6.47
CA GLU A 94 -4.05 -14.68 -7.86
C GLU A 94 -2.96 -13.59 -7.97
N SER A 95 -2.46 -13.10 -6.84
CA SER A 95 -1.26 -12.25 -6.82
C SER A 95 -0.07 -13.07 -6.32
N LEU A 96 1.01 -13.14 -7.11
CA LEU A 96 2.27 -13.74 -6.66
C LEU A 96 2.89 -12.85 -5.59
N ASN A 97 3.07 -13.40 -4.38
CA ASN A 97 3.66 -12.67 -3.27
C ASN A 97 5.05 -13.24 -2.96
N ILE A 98 6.06 -12.37 -3.03
CA ILE A 98 7.46 -12.70 -2.84
C ILE A 98 7.95 -11.96 -1.59
N PRO A 99 7.97 -12.60 -0.41
CA PRO A 99 8.52 -11.98 0.78
C PRO A 99 10.06 -11.97 0.74
N GLY A 100 10.68 -10.97 1.37
CA GLY A 100 12.12 -10.97 1.65
C GLY A 100 13.02 -10.70 0.45
N CYS A 101 12.54 -9.98 -0.57
CA CYS A 101 13.36 -9.59 -1.71
C CYS A 101 14.36 -8.50 -1.33
N ARG A 102 15.61 -8.62 -1.79
CA ARG A 102 16.58 -7.50 -1.77
C ARG A 102 16.26 -6.50 -2.88
N PHE A 103 16.76 -5.28 -2.74
CA PHE A 103 16.54 -4.21 -3.72
C PHE A 103 16.95 -4.61 -5.15
N GLU A 104 18.10 -5.28 -5.32
CA GLU A 104 18.57 -5.77 -6.64
C GLU A 104 17.61 -6.76 -7.30
N GLN A 105 16.94 -7.61 -6.51
CA GLN A 105 15.95 -8.55 -7.04
C GLN A 105 14.69 -7.81 -7.48
N VAL A 106 14.24 -6.82 -6.71
CA VAL A 106 13.12 -5.94 -7.07
C VAL A 106 13.46 -5.14 -8.34
N ALA A 107 14.69 -4.62 -8.44
CA ALA A 107 15.16 -3.87 -9.60
C ALA A 107 15.14 -4.72 -10.87
N ARG A 108 15.66 -5.96 -10.83
CA ARG A 108 15.61 -6.90 -11.97
C ARG A 108 14.19 -7.23 -12.42
N ILE A 109 13.28 -7.45 -11.47
CA ILE A 109 11.87 -7.73 -11.81
C ILE A 109 11.18 -6.49 -12.38
N ARG A 110 11.48 -5.31 -11.82
CA ARG A 110 11.00 -4.03 -12.34
C ARG A 110 11.49 -3.78 -13.76
N GLU A 111 12.76 -4.04 -14.05
CA GLU A 111 13.32 -3.87 -15.40
C GLU A 111 12.69 -4.84 -16.40
N THR A 112 12.43 -6.07 -16.00
CA THR A 112 11.72 -7.04 -16.85
C THR A 112 10.29 -6.61 -17.17
N TYR A 113 9.57 -6.07 -16.17
CA TYR A 113 8.18 -5.63 -16.34
C TYR A 113 8.06 -4.26 -17.03
N PHE A 114 9.03 -3.38 -16.77
CA PHE A 114 9.08 -2.01 -17.28
C PHE A 114 10.51 -1.75 -17.81
N PRO A 115 10.84 -2.26 -19.01
CA PRO A 115 12.16 -2.04 -19.62
C PRO A 115 12.35 -0.55 -19.91
N GLY A 116 13.52 0.00 -19.53
CA GLY A 116 13.81 1.44 -19.60
C GLY A 116 13.12 2.29 -18.53
N GLY A 117 12.44 1.67 -17.57
CA GLY A 117 11.79 2.36 -16.44
C GLY A 117 12.71 2.66 -15.28
N SER A 118 13.98 2.27 -15.34
CA SER A 118 15.03 2.59 -14.36
C SER A 118 15.35 4.10 -14.34
N GLU A 119 15.16 4.78 -15.47
CA GLU A 119 15.29 6.22 -15.66
C GLU A 119 13.99 6.96 -15.29
N LEU A 120 13.53 6.88 -14.04
CA LEU A 120 12.45 7.76 -13.59
C LEU A 120 13.02 9.12 -13.13
N PRO A 121 13.16 10.07 -14.06
CA PRO A 121 12.73 11.42 -13.74
C PRO A 121 12.02 12.11 -14.92
N SER A 122 10.77 12.55 -14.73
CA SER A 122 10.28 13.83 -15.28
C SER A 122 8.86 14.13 -14.79
N GLN A 123 8.71 15.26 -14.12
CA GLN A 123 7.53 15.72 -13.37
C GLN A 123 7.18 14.87 -12.13
N GLU A 124 7.79 15.24 -11.00
CA GLU A 124 7.17 15.00 -9.70
C GLU A 124 5.87 15.82 -9.64
N GLN A 125 4.73 15.14 -9.61
CA GLN A 125 3.44 15.79 -9.42
C GLN A 125 3.07 15.70 -7.94
N PRO A 126 3.20 16.78 -7.16
CA PRO A 126 2.87 16.74 -5.74
C PRO A 126 1.35 16.61 -5.56
N ILE A 127 0.97 15.86 -4.52
CA ILE A 127 -0.40 15.91 -4.02
C ILE A 127 -0.64 17.22 -3.28
N SER A 128 -1.90 17.66 -3.24
CA SER A 128 -2.25 18.90 -2.56
C SER A 128 -2.09 18.78 -1.04
N PRO A 129 -1.58 19.82 -0.34
CA PRO A 129 -1.51 19.87 1.12
C PRO A 129 -2.85 19.68 1.85
N TRP A 130 -3.98 19.86 1.14
CA TRP A 130 -5.32 19.55 1.67
C TRP A 130 -5.46 18.11 2.17
N PHE A 131 -4.64 17.19 1.65
CA PHE A 131 -4.52 15.83 2.17
C PHE A 131 -4.16 15.81 3.66
N VAL A 132 -3.18 16.62 4.09
CA VAL A 132 -2.75 16.70 5.50
C VAL A 132 -3.89 17.21 6.37
N ARG A 133 -4.54 18.31 5.96
CA ARG A 133 -5.63 18.93 6.73
C ARG A 133 -6.81 18.00 6.88
N ARG A 134 -7.24 17.31 5.81
CA ARG A 134 -8.34 16.34 5.90
C ARG A 134 -7.95 15.17 6.79
N ARG A 135 -6.75 14.63 6.63
CA ARG A 135 -6.28 13.49 7.43
C ARG A 135 -6.20 13.88 8.91
N PHE A 136 -5.68 15.05 9.22
CA PHE A 136 -5.61 15.57 10.59
C PHE A 136 -6.99 15.81 11.20
N LEU A 137 -7.96 16.31 10.42
CA LEU A 137 -9.34 16.46 10.88
C LEU A 137 -9.94 15.13 11.32
N TRP A 138 -9.88 14.08 10.49
CA TRP A 138 -10.52 12.80 10.78
C TRP A 138 -9.72 11.90 11.74
N LEU A 139 -8.38 11.97 11.70
CA LEU A 139 -7.52 11.16 12.55
C LEU A 139 -7.26 11.81 13.93
N GLY A 140 -7.33 13.14 14.01
CA GLY A 140 -7.02 13.91 15.21
C GLY A 140 -8.25 14.62 15.78
N ILE A 141 -8.71 15.68 15.10
CA ILE A 141 -9.71 16.62 15.65
C ILE A 141 -11.04 15.92 15.97
N VAL A 142 -11.58 15.11 15.06
CA VAL A 142 -12.88 14.45 15.27
C VAL A 142 -12.86 13.48 16.46
N PRO A 143 -11.90 12.55 16.58
CA PRO A 143 -11.78 11.70 17.77
C PRO A 143 -11.65 12.50 19.08
N VAL A 144 -10.85 13.55 19.07
CA VAL A 144 -10.65 14.41 20.26
C VAL A 144 -11.93 15.15 20.63
N ALA A 145 -12.63 15.73 19.65
CA ALA A 145 -13.91 16.40 19.88
C ALA A 145 -14.98 15.43 20.40
N VAL A 146 -15.02 14.20 19.90
CA VAL A 146 -15.95 13.15 20.38
C VAL A 146 -15.64 12.79 21.82
N LEU A 147 -14.37 12.56 22.17
CA LEU A 147 -13.97 12.23 23.55
C LEU A 147 -14.27 13.37 24.53
N LEU A 148 -13.95 14.61 24.15
CA LEU A 148 -14.28 15.79 24.95
C LEU A 148 -15.81 15.96 25.09
N GLY A 149 -16.57 15.71 24.03
CA GLY A 149 -18.04 15.74 24.06
C GLY A 149 -18.62 14.68 24.99
N ILE A 150 -18.07 13.46 25.00
CA ILE A 150 -18.49 12.40 25.93
C ILE A 150 -18.20 12.80 27.38
N ASN A 151 -17.02 13.33 27.67
CA ASN A 151 -16.67 13.79 29.01
C ASN A 151 -17.57 14.96 29.45
N ALA A 152 -17.88 15.88 28.53
CA ALA A 152 -18.78 16.99 28.79
C ALA A 152 -20.20 16.52 29.14
N LEU A 153 -20.74 15.54 28.42
CA LEU A 153 -22.06 14.96 28.68
C LEU A 153 -22.14 14.20 30.01
N ARG A 154 -21.01 13.70 30.52
CA ARG A 154 -20.91 13.06 31.84
C ARG A 154 -20.78 14.07 32.98
N GLY A 155 -20.57 15.36 32.68
CA GLY A 155 -20.29 16.38 33.69
C GLY A 155 -18.83 16.37 34.18
N ASP A 156 -17.96 15.54 33.62
CA ASP A 156 -16.59 15.30 34.07
C ASP A 156 -15.58 16.23 33.38
N LEU A 157 -15.88 17.52 33.23
CA LEU A 157 -14.99 18.52 32.61
C LEU A 157 -13.91 19.01 33.60
N ASN A 158 -13.06 18.08 34.05
CA ASN A 158 -11.89 18.36 34.89
C ASN A 158 -10.62 18.56 34.03
N TRP A 159 -9.53 19.04 34.65
CA TRP A 159 -8.23 19.14 33.97
C TRP A 159 -7.75 17.81 33.37
N GLU A 160 -8.12 16.67 33.98
CA GLU A 160 -7.83 15.33 33.46
C GLU A 160 -8.53 15.02 32.12
N SER A 161 -9.65 15.68 31.83
CA SER A 161 -10.36 15.55 30.55
C SER A 161 -9.61 16.19 29.38
N ALA A 162 -8.52 16.93 29.63
CA ALA A 162 -7.68 17.51 28.60
C ALA A 162 -6.71 16.50 27.95
N TRP A 163 -6.52 15.30 28.52
CA TRP A 163 -5.59 14.29 27.98
C TRP A 163 -5.77 13.96 26.48
N PRO A 164 -6.99 13.94 25.88
CA PRO A 164 -7.15 13.65 24.46
C PRO A 164 -6.50 14.72 23.57
N LEU A 165 -6.31 15.96 24.05
CA LEU A 165 -5.63 17.01 23.28
C LEU A 165 -4.19 16.61 22.94
N LEU A 166 -3.53 15.81 23.79
CA LEU A 166 -2.18 15.30 23.53
C LEU A 166 -2.13 14.44 22.26
N TRP A 167 -3.23 13.81 21.83
CA TRP A 167 -3.33 13.04 20.59
C TRP A 167 -3.20 13.91 19.32
N LEU A 168 -3.45 15.21 19.40
CA LEU A 168 -3.35 16.09 18.25
C LEU A 168 -1.92 16.17 17.70
N LEU A 169 -0.91 16.12 18.57
CA LEU A 169 0.51 16.14 18.17
C LEU A 169 0.90 14.93 17.31
N PRO A 170 0.73 13.67 17.76
CA PRO A 170 1.02 12.50 16.92
C PRO A 170 0.10 12.43 15.70
N ALA A 171 -1.18 12.82 15.80
CA ALA A 171 -2.08 12.83 14.64
C ALA A 171 -1.62 13.80 13.53
N TRP A 172 -1.14 14.99 13.91
CA TRP A 172 -0.55 15.95 12.97
C TRP A 172 0.73 15.39 12.35
N TRP A 173 1.63 14.87 13.18
CA TRP A 173 2.89 14.27 12.72
C TRP A 173 2.66 13.11 11.74
N LEU A 174 1.76 12.18 12.06
CA LEU A 174 1.38 11.06 11.18
C LEU A 174 0.80 11.56 9.84
N SER A 175 -0.02 12.61 9.89
CA SER A 175 -0.61 13.21 8.70
C SER A 175 0.44 13.87 7.80
N ARG A 176 1.41 14.57 8.41
CA ARG A 176 2.53 15.18 7.71
C ARG A 176 3.46 14.14 7.12
N GLN A 177 3.76 13.07 7.86
CA GLN A 177 4.62 11.98 7.38
C GLN A 177 3.98 11.24 6.20
N ALA A 178 2.67 10.98 6.27
CA ALA A 178 1.92 10.42 5.14
C ALA A 178 2.04 11.26 3.86
N TYR A 179 2.00 12.59 4.00
CA TYR A 179 2.16 13.52 2.88
C TYR A 179 3.60 13.54 2.34
N ARG A 180 4.60 13.58 3.21
CA ARG A 180 6.03 13.62 2.80
C ARG A 180 6.47 12.38 2.03
N ASN A 181 5.89 11.23 2.37
CA ASN A 181 6.19 9.97 1.70
C ASN A 181 5.37 9.77 0.41
N TRP A 182 4.40 10.64 0.13
CA TRP A 182 3.60 10.51 -1.07
C TRP A 182 4.30 11.18 -2.25
N ARG A 183 4.61 10.41 -3.29
CA ARG A 183 5.24 10.91 -4.53
C ARG A 183 4.60 10.27 -5.75
N LEU A 184 4.52 11.03 -6.83
CA LEU A 184 4.02 10.57 -8.12
C LEU A 184 5.08 10.86 -9.17
N HIS A 185 5.59 9.82 -9.79
CA HIS A 185 6.53 9.92 -10.91
C HIS A 185 5.81 9.44 -12.17
N LEU A 186 5.66 10.33 -13.14
CA LEU A 186 4.99 10.06 -14.40
C LEU A 186 6.04 9.84 -15.49
N ASN A 187 5.70 9.01 -16.48
CA ASN A 187 6.48 8.81 -17.69
C ASN A 187 5.49 8.52 -18.85
N GLU A 188 5.96 8.48 -20.09
CA GLU A 188 5.20 8.16 -21.29
C GLU A 188 4.59 6.76 -21.25
N ARG A 189 5.21 5.82 -20.53
CA ARG A 189 4.79 4.40 -20.48
C ARG A 189 3.95 4.04 -19.25
N GLY A 190 4.05 4.79 -18.16
CA GLY A 190 3.37 4.45 -16.90
C GLY A 190 3.64 5.42 -15.76
N VAL A 191 3.31 4.96 -14.55
CA VAL A 191 3.44 5.72 -13.31
C VAL A 191 4.04 4.89 -12.18
N LEU A 192 4.90 5.54 -11.39
CA LEU A 192 5.34 5.07 -10.09
C LEU A 192 4.70 5.92 -8.99
N ILE A 193 3.96 5.27 -8.12
CA ILE A 193 3.34 5.89 -6.93
C ILE A 193 4.10 5.43 -5.70
N GLU A 194 4.60 6.39 -4.92
CA GLU A 194 5.14 6.15 -3.58
C GLU A 194 4.14 6.60 -2.53
N SER A 195 4.01 5.83 -1.45
CA SER A 195 3.09 6.13 -0.35
C SER A 195 3.52 5.47 0.95
N GLY A 196 3.05 5.97 2.09
CA GLY A 196 3.20 5.29 3.37
C GLY A 196 3.40 6.25 4.54
N VAL A 197 3.45 5.72 5.76
CA VAL A 197 3.66 6.51 6.98
C VAL A 197 4.97 6.09 7.64
N PHE A 198 4.97 4.88 8.22
CA PHE A 198 6.17 4.30 8.83
C PHE A 198 7.00 3.52 7.80
N GLY A 199 6.32 2.72 6.97
CA GLY A 199 6.87 2.06 5.80
C GLY A 199 6.72 2.86 4.52
N ARG A 200 7.25 2.32 3.42
CA ARG A 200 6.97 2.80 2.07
C ARG A 200 6.35 1.70 1.22
N THR A 201 5.39 2.08 0.39
CA THR A 201 4.73 1.26 -0.59
C THR A 201 4.93 1.94 -1.93
N PHE A 202 5.41 1.16 -2.89
CA PHE A 202 5.66 1.59 -4.25
C PHE A 202 4.74 0.78 -5.17
N ILE A 203 4.11 1.45 -6.13
CA ILE A 203 3.25 0.82 -7.14
C ILE A 203 3.74 1.28 -8.50
N SER A 204 4.15 0.34 -9.34
CA SER A 204 4.48 0.58 -10.75
C SER A 204 3.36 0.05 -11.62
N LEU A 205 2.72 0.95 -12.38
CA LEU A 205 1.59 0.67 -13.25
C LEU A 205 1.87 1.20 -14.66
N LEU A 206 1.70 0.36 -15.67
CA LEU A 206 1.81 0.73 -17.08
C LEU A 206 0.49 1.30 -17.60
N TRP A 207 0.55 2.31 -18.49
CA TRP A 207 -0.66 2.94 -19.03
C TRP A 207 -1.51 2.00 -19.87
N HIS A 208 -0.89 1.10 -20.65
CA HIS A 208 -1.62 0.12 -21.46
C HIS A 208 -2.30 -1.00 -20.64
N LYS A 209 -2.03 -1.08 -19.32
CA LYS A 209 -2.73 -2.00 -18.40
C LYS A 209 -3.90 -1.33 -17.68
N VAL A 210 -4.09 0.00 -17.87
CA VAL A 210 -5.26 0.72 -17.36
C VAL A 210 -6.45 0.42 -18.27
N GLN A 211 -7.59 0.05 -17.67
CA GLN A 211 -8.83 -0.26 -18.39
C GLN A 211 -9.82 0.90 -18.36
N SER A 212 -9.88 1.61 -17.24
CA SER A 212 -10.72 2.80 -17.11
C SER A 212 -10.17 3.75 -16.05
N VAL A 213 -10.56 5.01 -16.17
CA VAL A 213 -10.14 6.08 -15.27
C VAL A 213 -11.36 6.81 -14.75
N GLN A 214 -11.41 6.99 -13.43
CA GLN A 214 -12.50 7.69 -12.76
C GLN A 214 -11.96 8.85 -11.93
N LEU A 215 -12.60 10.01 -12.09
CA LEU A 215 -12.36 11.19 -11.26
C LEU A 215 -13.42 11.25 -10.16
N ARG A 216 -13.00 11.19 -8.89
CA ARG A 216 -13.89 11.30 -7.74
C ARG A 216 -13.61 12.58 -6.97
N GLN A 217 -14.66 13.32 -6.64
CA GLN A 217 -14.58 14.53 -5.82
C GLN A 217 -15.70 14.58 -4.80
N SER A 218 -15.34 14.67 -3.53
CA SER A 218 -16.28 15.05 -2.45
C SER A 218 -16.61 16.55 -2.52
N LEU A 219 -17.70 16.98 -1.87
CA LEU A 219 -18.09 18.40 -1.78
C LEU A 219 -16.94 19.30 -1.27
N PHE A 220 -16.17 18.83 -0.29
CA PHE A 220 -15.00 19.56 0.23
C PHE A 220 -13.86 19.66 -0.78
N GLN A 221 -13.60 18.58 -1.52
CA GLN A 221 -12.57 18.56 -2.56
C GLN A 221 -12.93 19.48 -3.74
N ARG A 222 -14.22 19.53 -4.12
CA ARG A 222 -14.74 20.46 -5.14
C ARG A 222 -14.46 21.92 -4.76
N ARG A 223 -14.78 22.32 -3.53
CA ARG A 223 -14.50 23.69 -3.02
C ARG A 223 -13.02 24.05 -2.99
N ARG A 224 -12.12 23.06 -2.99
CA ARG A 224 -10.66 23.24 -2.93
C ARG A 224 -9.95 22.94 -4.25
N ASN A 225 -10.69 22.74 -5.35
CA ASN A 225 -10.15 22.41 -6.66
C ASN A 225 -9.17 21.23 -6.65
N VAL A 226 -9.50 20.18 -5.90
CA VAL A 226 -8.73 18.92 -5.84
C VAL A 226 -9.62 17.72 -6.11
N ALA A 227 -9.04 16.59 -6.52
CA ALA A 227 -9.75 15.37 -6.84
C ALA A 227 -8.94 14.11 -6.52
N ASP A 228 -9.63 12.99 -6.42
CA ASP A 228 -8.98 11.67 -6.41
C ASP A 228 -9.10 11.07 -7.81
N LEU A 229 -7.97 10.66 -8.37
CA LEU A 229 -7.90 9.93 -9.64
C LEU A 229 -7.82 8.43 -9.33
N ILE A 230 -8.75 7.65 -9.86
CA ILE A 230 -8.82 6.19 -9.65
C ILE A 230 -8.56 5.52 -11.00
N LEU A 231 -7.49 4.74 -11.05
CA LEU A 231 -7.11 3.93 -12.22
C LEU A 231 -7.59 2.50 -11.98
N PHE A 232 -8.44 1.99 -12.85
CA PHE A 232 -8.91 0.61 -12.80
C PHE A 232 -8.10 -0.26 -13.75
N THR A 233 -7.74 -1.43 -13.27
CA THR A 233 -7.03 -2.49 -14.00
C THR A 233 -7.75 -3.80 -13.78
N ALA A 234 -7.43 -4.82 -14.57
CA ALA A 234 -8.04 -6.15 -14.40
C ALA A 234 -7.69 -6.82 -13.05
N ALA A 235 -6.69 -6.30 -12.32
CA ALA A 235 -6.27 -6.81 -11.02
C ALA A 235 -6.82 -5.99 -9.83
N GLY A 236 -7.55 -4.90 -10.08
CA GLY A 236 -8.07 -3.99 -9.07
C GLY A 236 -7.83 -2.52 -9.39
N SER A 237 -7.95 -1.67 -8.38
CA SER A 237 -7.84 -0.21 -8.54
C SER A 237 -6.64 0.40 -7.81
N VAL A 238 -6.09 1.46 -8.42
CA VAL A 238 -5.01 2.28 -7.89
C VAL A 238 -5.51 3.71 -7.75
N ARG A 239 -5.51 4.24 -6.52
CA ARG A 239 -6.02 5.58 -6.21
C ARG A 239 -4.88 6.57 -5.97
N ILE A 240 -4.93 7.71 -6.65
CA ILE A 240 -4.06 8.86 -6.44
C ILE A 240 -4.91 9.97 -5.80
N PRO A 241 -4.73 10.27 -4.51
CA PRO A 241 -5.63 11.14 -3.77
C PRO A 241 -5.19 12.61 -3.83
N TYR A 242 -6.14 13.54 -3.73
CA TYR A 242 -5.88 15.00 -3.63
C TYR A 242 -4.99 15.61 -4.73
N LEU A 243 -5.11 15.12 -5.96
CA LEU A 243 -4.50 15.79 -7.12
C LEU A 243 -5.18 17.14 -7.39
N PRO A 244 -4.43 18.18 -7.80
CA PRO A 244 -5.03 19.40 -8.34
C PRO A 244 -6.01 19.06 -9.48
N LEU A 245 -7.18 19.69 -9.49
CA LEU A 245 -8.27 19.34 -10.43
C LEU A 245 -7.85 19.47 -11.89
N SER A 246 -7.07 20.50 -12.23
CA SER A 246 -6.55 20.70 -13.58
C SER A 246 -5.64 19.55 -14.01
N ALA A 247 -4.71 19.14 -13.14
CA ALA A 247 -3.82 18.00 -13.39
C ALA A 247 -4.59 16.68 -13.47
N ALA A 248 -5.55 16.46 -12.58
CA ALA A 248 -6.36 15.25 -12.57
C ALA A 248 -7.23 15.11 -13.84
N ARG A 249 -7.78 16.22 -14.35
CA ARG A 249 -8.50 16.25 -15.63
C ARG A 249 -7.57 15.96 -16.80
N LYS A 250 -6.42 16.65 -16.88
CA LYS A 250 -5.40 16.41 -17.92
C LYS A 250 -4.97 14.93 -17.95
N MET A 251 -4.69 14.36 -16.78
CA MET A 251 -4.33 12.94 -16.67
C MET A 251 -5.46 12.01 -17.09
N ARG A 252 -6.70 12.28 -16.66
CA ARG A 252 -7.87 11.50 -17.09
C ARG A 252 -8.01 11.53 -18.60
N ASP A 253 -7.99 12.71 -19.20
CA ASP A 253 -8.24 12.89 -20.64
C ASP A 253 -7.13 12.22 -21.46
N TYR A 254 -5.87 12.38 -21.05
CA TYR A 254 -4.73 11.67 -21.64
C TYR A 254 -4.89 10.15 -21.54
N LEU A 255 -5.26 9.62 -20.37
CA LEU A 255 -5.39 8.18 -20.18
C LEU A 255 -6.59 7.59 -20.91
N VAL A 256 -7.72 8.29 -20.97
CA VAL A 256 -8.87 7.86 -21.78
C VAL A 256 -8.47 7.77 -23.24
N TYR A 257 -7.83 8.82 -23.78
CA TYR A 257 -7.28 8.81 -25.13
C TYR A 257 -6.28 7.66 -25.35
N TYR A 258 -5.36 7.46 -24.41
CA TYR A 258 -4.35 6.39 -24.50
C TYR A 258 -5.00 5.00 -24.50
N VAL A 259 -5.99 4.77 -23.64
CA VAL A 259 -6.70 3.48 -23.55
C VAL A 259 -7.49 3.20 -24.83
N GLU A 260 -8.11 4.21 -25.43
CA GLU A 260 -8.87 4.07 -26.69
C GLU A 260 -7.97 3.92 -27.93
N SER A 261 -6.81 4.57 -27.95
CA SER A 261 -5.88 4.56 -29.10
C SER A 261 -4.85 3.43 -29.06
N SER A 262 -4.50 2.93 -27.88
CA SER A 262 -3.50 1.89 -27.71
C SER A 262 -3.99 0.55 -28.24
N ARG A 263 -3.25 -0.03 -29.19
CA ARG A 263 -3.46 -1.40 -29.68
C ARG A 263 -2.68 -2.46 -28.89
N LEU A 264 -1.97 -2.07 -27.82
CA LEU A 264 -1.18 -2.99 -27.00
C LEU A 264 -2.10 -3.95 -26.24
N ALA A 265 -1.73 -5.24 -26.24
CA ALA A 265 -2.45 -6.27 -25.50
C ALA A 265 -2.39 -6.01 -23.99
N TRP A 266 -3.56 -5.78 -23.39
CA TRP A 266 -3.69 -5.56 -21.95
C TRP A 266 -3.83 -6.89 -21.16
N MET A 267 -4.13 -8.00 -21.85
CA MET A 267 -4.06 -9.40 -21.40
C MET A 267 -3.01 -10.18 -22.16
#